data_AF-K4RDJ0-F1
#
_entry.id   AF-K4RDJ0-F1
#
_cell.length_a   1.000
_cell.length_b   1.000
_cell.length_c   1.000
_cell.angle_alpha   90.00
_cell.angle_beta   90.00
_cell.angle_gamma   90.00
#
_symmetry.space_group_name_H-M   'P 1'
#
loop_
_entity.id
_entity.type
_entity.pdbx_description
1 polymer ?
#
loop_
_entity_poly.entity_id
_entity_poly.type
_entity_poly.pdbx_seq_one_letter_code
_entity_poly.pdbx_strand_id
1 'polypeptide(L)'
;MALITRRRAVTTVGAALAGVLAPPVGSAFATENKHRPRPLWRAHAHNDYEHPRPLLDALDHRFGSLEADIYLVGDQLLVAHDPEDLDPARTLESLYLDPLAARVKANHGSVYRGHRKPLQLLIDIKTEGSSTYLELDRHLQRYKHLFTTYAHGRVHSGPVTAVISGDRAARVPMEAQRTRRAFYDGRLADLGSAAPASFIPLISDNWNNHFTWRGVGAFPDAERQKLTTIIQAAHSRGQRVRFWATPDLPGPERDALWTELVAADVDHLNTDDLAGLEAFLEANDRA
;
A
#
# COMPACT_ATOMS: atom_id res chain seq x y z
N MET A 1 52.75 -62.90 12.98
CA MET A 1 52.81 -64.18 13.72
C MET A 1 52.01 -64.03 15.01
N ALA A 2 51.33 -65.11 15.40
CA ALA A 2 50.43 -65.30 16.53
C ALA A 2 50.93 -64.63 17.86
N LEU A 3 50.08 -64.23 18.81
CA LEU A 3 49.20 -65.10 19.59
C LEU A 3 48.13 -64.31 20.33
N ILE A 4 46.90 -64.83 20.28
CA ILE A 4 45.85 -64.63 21.29
C ILE A 4 46.17 -65.55 22.47
N THR A 5 46.00 -65.07 23.72
CA THR A 5 45.64 -65.89 24.91
C THR A 5 45.23 -64.94 26.05
N ARG A 6 43.95 -64.85 26.43
CA ARG A 6 43.09 -65.73 27.27
C ARG A 6 43.12 -65.41 28.78
N ARG A 7 41.97 -64.87 29.21
CA ARG A 7 41.10 -65.29 30.34
C ARG A 7 41.58 -65.17 31.80
N ARG A 8 40.73 -64.46 32.58
CA ARG A 8 40.07 -64.79 33.88
C ARG A 8 40.18 -63.59 34.83
N ALA A 9 39.27 -63.28 35.76
CA ALA A 9 37.89 -63.63 36.08
C ALA A 9 37.53 -62.81 37.35
N VAL A 10 36.30 -62.29 37.45
CA VAL A 10 35.44 -62.18 38.67
C VAL A 10 36.01 -61.29 39.82
N THR A 11 35.34 -60.27 40.38
CA THR A 11 34.10 -60.35 41.19
C THR A 11 33.58 -58.93 41.50
N THR A 12 32.27 -58.83 41.60
CA THR A 12 31.37 -57.74 42.04
C THR A 12 31.58 -57.27 43.48
N VAL A 13 31.40 -55.96 43.75
CA VAL A 13 30.63 -55.24 44.81
C VAL A 13 30.72 -53.75 44.41
N GLY A 14 29.70 -52.90 44.26
CA GLY A 14 28.43 -52.75 44.96
C GLY A 14 28.44 -51.40 45.69
N ALA A 15 28.01 -50.32 45.03
CA ALA A 15 27.53 -49.09 45.68
C ALA A 15 26.81 -48.21 44.65
N ALA A 16 25.48 -48.21 44.69
CA ALA A 16 24.64 -47.27 43.96
C ALA A 16 24.65 -45.92 44.70
N LEU A 17 25.17 -44.86 44.07
CA LEU A 17 24.78 -43.49 44.39
C LEU A 17 23.88 -43.00 43.26
N ALA A 18 22.59 -42.86 43.56
CA ALA A 18 21.64 -42.14 42.73
C ALA A 18 21.98 -40.63 42.81
N GLY A 19 22.83 -40.17 41.89
CA GLY A 19 22.99 -38.74 41.62
C GLY A 19 21.77 -38.25 40.86
N VAL A 20 20.94 -37.42 41.50
CA VAL A 20 19.92 -36.62 40.82
C VAL A 20 20.65 -35.61 39.93
N LEU A 21 20.84 -35.96 38.66
CA LEU A 21 21.23 -35.00 37.63
C LEU A 21 20.01 -34.12 37.34
N ALA A 22 20.00 -32.92 37.93
CA ALA A 22 19.10 -31.87 37.48
C ALA A 22 19.35 -31.62 35.99
N PRO A 23 18.33 -31.68 35.12
CA PRO A 23 18.52 -31.33 33.72
C PRO A 23 18.97 -29.87 33.63
N PRO A 24 19.85 -29.51 32.68
CA PRO A 24 20.24 -28.13 32.48
C PRO A 24 18.97 -27.32 32.21
N VAL A 25 18.79 -26.27 33.02
CA VAL A 25 17.73 -25.28 32.89
C VAL A 25 17.64 -24.88 31.42
N GLY A 26 16.44 -25.07 30.88
CA GLY A 26 16.19 -25.01 29.45
C GLY A 26 16.80 -23.77 28.81
N SER A 27 17.63 -23.98 27.79
CA SER A 27 17.68 -23.05 26.68
C SER A 27 16.31 -23.11 26.02
N ALA A 28 15.38 -22.31 26.55
CA ALA A 28 14.27 -21.85 25.77
C ALA A 28 14.89 -21.17 24.55
N PHE A 29 14.81 -21.82 23.39
CA PHE A 29 14.82 -21.09 22.14
C PHE A 29 13.62 -20.15 22.25
N ALA A 30 13.86 -18.95 22.76
CA ALA A 30 13.03 -17.82 22.48
C ALA A 30 13.08 -17.71 20.96
N THR A 31 12.14 -18.37 20.30
CA THR A 31 11.67 -17.90 19.01
C THR A 31 11.19 -16.49 19.34
N GLU A 32 12.06 -15.51 19.17
CA GLU A 32 11.63 -14.17 18.83
C GLU A 32 10.75 -14.37 17.62
N ASN A 33 9.46 -14.55 17.86
CA ASN A 33 8.43 -14.15 16.94
C ASN A 33 8.66 -12.64 16.84
N LYS A 34 9.63 -12.22 16.00
CA LYS A 34 9.75 -10.84 15.56
C LYS A 34 8.43 -10.58 14.88
N HIS A 35 7.50 -10.03 15.65
CA HIS A 35 6.18 -9.68 15.19
C HIS A 35 6.45 -8.72 14.05
N ARG A 36 6.33 -9.20 12.81
CA ARG A 36 6.59 -8.35 11.65
C ARG A 36 5.56 -7.23 11.75
N PRO A 37 5.99 -5.96 11.84
CA PRO A 37 5.06 -4.88 12.02
C PRO A 37 4.04 -4.91 10.87
N ARG A 38 2.76 -4.73 11.20
CA ARG A 38 1.67 -4.82 10.22
C ARG A 38 1.81 -3.70 9.17
N PRO A 39 1.36 -3.92 7.92
CA PRO A 39 1.25 -2.84 6.94
C PRO A 39 0.31 -1.74 7.40
N LEU A 40 0.69 -0.50 7.12
CA LEU A 40 -0.06 0.71 7.41
C LEU A 40 -0.99 1.01 6.23
N TRP A 41 -2.14 0.35 6.22
CA TRP A 41 -3.04 0.38 5.06
C TRP A 41 -3.64 1.75 4.76
N ARG A 42 -3.67 2.66 5.74
CA ARG A 42 -4.10 4.05 5.56
C ARG A 42 -3.00 4.97 5.03
N ALA A 43 -1.75 4.54 5.06
CA ALA A 43 -0.66 5.40 4.63
C ALA A 43 -0.57 5.44 3.10
N HIS A 44 -0.55 6.65 2.55
CA HIS A 44 -0.38 6.93 1.13
C HIS A 44 0.86 7.81 0.91
N ALA A 45 1.86 7.24 0.23
CA ALA A 45 3.05 7.96 -0.20
C ALA A 45 2.69 8.81 -1.42
N HIS A 46 2.47 10.09 -1.15
CA HIS A 46 2.25 11.10 -2.18
C HIS A 46 3.60 11.42 -2.82
N ASN A 47 3.58 11.69 -4.13
CA ASN A 47 4.80 11.94 -4.90
C ASN A 47 5.92 10.91 -4.66
N ASP A 48 5.58 9.62 -4.49
CA ASP A 48 6.54 8.57 -4.08
C ASP A 48 7.77 8.48 -5.00
N TYR A 49 7.60 8.89 -6.26
CA TYR A 49 8.67 8.94 -7.25
C TYR A 49 9.75 10.01 -6.98
N GLU A 50 9.50 10.97 -6.09
CA GLU A 50 10.47 11.98 -5.66
C GLU A 50 11.40 11.46 -4.55
N HIS A 51 11.08 10.32 -3.93
CA HIS A 51 11.94 9.71 -2.93
C HIS A 51 13.21 9.09 -3.56
N PRO A 52 14.31 8.94 -2.79
CA PRO A 52 15.56 8.38 -3.29
C PRO A 52 15.41 6.96 -3.88
N ARG A 53 14.55 6.13 -3.29
CA ARG A 53 14.22 4.80 -3.81
C ARG A 53 12.69 4.71 -3.97
N PRO A 54 12.14 5.16 -5.12
CA PRO A 54 10.71 5.03 -5.42
C PRO A 54 10.26 3.59 -5.21
N LEU A 55 9.02 3.42 -4.77
CA LEU A 55 8.40 2.19 -4.28
C LEU A 55 9.04 1.64 -3.00
N LEU A 56 10.36 1.50 -2.94
CA LEU A 56 11.04 0.77 -1.89
C LEU A 56 11.00 1.50 -0.55
N ASP A 57 11.16 2.82 -0.54
CA ASP A 57 11.10 3.61 0.69
C ASP A 57 9.70 3.53 1.33
N ALA A 58 8.63 3.75 0.57
CA ALA A 58 7.26 3.58 1.05
C ALA A 58 6.96 2.14 1.54
N LEU A 59 7.47 1.11 0.86
CA LEU A 59 7.31 -0.28 1.29
C LEU A 59 8.11 -0.62 2.55
N ASP A 60 9.27 0.01 2.76
CA ASP A 60 10.09 -0.13 3.98
C ASP A 60 9.37 0.53 5.17
N HIS A 61 8.66 1.65 4.95
CA HIS A 61 7.71 2.26 5.90
C HIS A 61 6.34 1.55 5.97
N ARG A 62 6.18 0.45 5.23
CA ARG A 62 5.01 -0.45 5.24
C ARG A 62 3.72 0.17 4.73
N PHE A 63 3.79 1.17 3.86
CA PHE A 63 2.62 1.89 3.35
C PHE A 63 1.72 1.00 2.48
N GLY A 64 0.41 1.20 2.61
CA GLY A 64 -0.61 0.46 1.85
C GLY A 64 -0.92 1.06 0.47
N SER A 65 -0.45 2.26 0.20
CA SER A 65 -0.79 3.04 -0.99
C SER A 65 0.37 3.95 -1.38
N LEU A 66 0.56 4.17 -2.67
CA LEU A 66 1.59 5.08 -3.21
C LEU A 66 1.14 5.65 -4.57
N GLU A 67 1.75 6.75 -4.99
CA GLU A 67 1.42 7.50 -6.20
C GLU A 67 2.57 7.54 -7.21
N ALA A 68 2.23 7.43 -8.49
CA ALA A 68 3.14 7.66 -9.61
C ALA A 68 2.50 8.62 -10.62
N ASP A 69 3.14 9.76 -10.82
CA ASP A 69 2.80 10.71 -11.88
C ASP A 69 3.38 10.21 -13.21
N ILE A 70 2.55 10.06 -14.24
CA ILE A 70 3.00 9.51 -15.53
C ILE A 70 2.75 10.44 -16.71
N TYR A 71 3.71 10.45 -17.62
CA TYR A 71 3.66 11.12 -18.92
C TYR A 71 3.79 10.09 -20.04
N LEU A 72 2.90 10.17 -21.03
CA LEU A 72 3.05 9.41 -22.27
C LEU A 72 4.05 10.12 -23.20
N VAL A 73 5.16 9.45 -23.50
CA VAL A 73 6.17 9.92 -24.47
C VAL A 73 6.42 8.80 -25.49
N GLY A 74 5.88 8.96 -26.70
CA GLY A 74 5.88 7.89 -27.69
C GLY A 74 5.02 6.72 -27.23
N ASP A 75 5.65 5.56 -26.99
CA ASP A 75 5.05 4.35 -26.42
C ASP A 75 5.49 4.08 -24.97
N GLN A 76 6.27 4.98 -24.38
CA GLN A 76 6.77 4.87 -23.01
C GLN A 76 5.92 5.67 -22.03
N LEU A 77 5.83 5.15 -20.80
CA LEU A 77 5.18 5.79 -19.67
C LEU A 77 6.26 6.21 -18.70
N LEU A 78 6.69 7.47 -18.80
CA LEU A 78 7.74 8.05 -17.98
C LEU A 78 7.17 8.62 -16.69
N VAL A 79 7.96 8.60 -15.62
CA VAL A 79 7.56 9.07 -14.29
C VAL A 79 8.34 10.32 -13.91
N ALA A 80 7.64 11.42 -13.70
CA ALA A 80 8.20 12.72 -13.30
C ALA A 80 7.12 13.61 -12.66
N HIS A 81 7.53 14.64 -11.91
CA HIS A 81 6.62 15.67 -11.43
C HIS A 81 6.25 16.65 -12.56
N ASP A 82 7.28 17.15 -13.24
CA ASP A 82 7.17 18.10 -14.33
C ASP A 82 7.75 17.53 -15.64
N PRO A 83 7.28 17.98 -16.83
CA PRO A 83 7.79 17.52 -18.13
C PRO A 83 9.30 17.73 -18.32
N GLU A 84 9.89 18.73 -17.67
CA GLU A 84 11.31 19.05 -17.77
C GLU A 84 12.21 18.00 -17.10
N ASP A 85 11.66 17.23 -16.16
CA ASP A 85 12.38 16.19 -15.40
C ASP A 85 12.28 14.80 -16.02
N LEU A 86 11.70 14.69 -17.23
CA LEU A 86 11.51 13.42 -17.92
C LEU A 86 12.85 12.76 -18.25
N ASP A 87 13.10 11.61 -17.64
CA ASP A 87 14.25 10.74 -17.89
C ASP A 87 13.76 9.43 -18.55
N PRO A 88 14.25 9.10 -19.77
CA PRO A 88 13.92 7.83 -20.44
C PRO A 88 14.24 6.56 -19.64
N ALA A 89 15.10 6.63 -18.62
CA ALA A 89 15.40 5.51 -17.73
C ALA A 89 14.36 5.33 -16.60
N ARG A 90 13.60 6.39 -16.29
CA ARG A 90 12.58 6.43 -15.22
C ARG A 90 11.20 6.14 -15.78
N THR A 91 10.95 4.88 -16.09
CA THR A 91 9.63 4.43 -16.57
C THR A 91 8.77 3.89 -15.44
N LEU A 92 7.45 3.83 -15.66
CA LEU A 92 6.53 3.19 -14.72
C LEU A 92 6.92 1.74 -14.45
N GLU A 93 7.40 1.01 -15.47
CA GLU A 93 7.87 -0.36 -15.30
C GLU A 93 9.12 -0.46 -14.43
N SER A 94 10.14 0.36 -14.72
CA SER A 94 11.43 0.27 -14.03
C SER A 94 11.31 0.67 -12.55
N LEU A 95 10.50 1.69 -12.25
CA LEU A 95 10.33 2.19 -10.89
C LEU A 95 9.29 1.39 -10.08
N TYR A 96 8.21 0.91 -10.71
CA TYR A 96 7.08 0.32 -9.99
C TYR A 96 6.75 -1.11 -10.41
N LEU A 97 6.48 -1.37 -11.68
CA LEU A 97 5.82 -2.63 -12.07
C LEU A 97 6.75 -3.85 -11.97
N ASP A 98 7.97 -3.75 -12.48
CA ASP A 98 8.97 -4.81 -12.40
C ASP A 98 9.36 -5.13 -10.94
N PRO A 99 9.72 -4.14 -10.08
CA PRO A 99 10.04 -4.43 -8.69
C PRO A 99 8.84 -4.95 -7.88
N LEU A 100 7.61 -4.48 -8.15
CA LEU A 100 6.40 -5.05 -7.54
C LEU A 100 6.19 -6.50 -7.96
N ALA A 101 6.32 -6.83 -9.25
CA ALA A 101 6.17 -8.19 -9.74
C ALA A 101 7.20 -9.14 -9.11
N ALA A 102 8.47 -8.70 -9.01
CA ALA A 102 9.54 -9.45 -8.36
C ALA A 102 9.24 -9.67 -6.87
N ARG A 103 8.81 -8.62 -6.15
CA ARG A 103 8.46 -8.70 -4.73
C ARG A 103 7.28 -9.64 -4.48
N VAL A 104 6.21 -9.51 -5.27
CA VAL A 104 5.01 -10.37 -5.16
C VAL A 104 5.38 -11.83 -5.37
N LYS A 105 6.25 -12.14 -6.35
CA LYS A 105 6.76 -13.50 -6.57
C LYS A 105 7.53 -14.00 -5.35
N ALA A 106 8.43 -13.20 -4.78
CA ALA A 106 9.20 -13.55 -3.60
C ALA A 106 8.32 -13.73 -2.34
N ASN A 107 7.21 -13.00 -2.25
CA ASN A 107 6.26 -13.03 -1.13
C ASN A 107 5.04 -13.93 -1.39
N HIS A 108 5.14 -14.87 -2.33
CA HIS A 108 4.11 -15.88 -2.63
C HIS A 108 2.73 -15.30 -2.96
N GLY A 109 2.69 -14.26 -3.80
CA GLY A 109 1.44 -13.69 -4.32
C GLY A 109 0.89 -12.52 -3.50
N SER A 110 1.71 -11.87 -2.68
CA SER A 110 1.34 -10.69 -1.89
C SER A 110 2.44 -9.64 -1.90
N VAL A 111 2.12 -8.35 -1.84
CA VAL A 111 3.15 -7.30 -1.69
C VAL A 111 3.82 -7.40 -0.33
N TYR A 112 3.01 -7.55 0.73
CA TYR A 112 3.47 -7.81 2.09
C TYR A 112 3.23 -9.27 2.43
N ARG A 113 4.31 -10.02 2.70
CA ARG A 113 4.25 -11.46 2.97
C ARG A 113 3.23 -11.79 4.07
N GLY A 114 2.26 -12.65 3.74
CA GLY A 114 1.21 -13.08 4.67
C GLY A 114 0.01 -12.14 4.75
N HIS A 115 0.03 -11.00 4.06
CA HIS A 115 -1.08 -10.07 3.97
C HIS A 115 -1.69 -10.09 2.57
N ARG A 116 -2.96 -10.50 2.47
CA ARG A 116 -3.65 -10.63 1.18
C ARG A 116 -4.32 -9.35 0.68
N LYS A 117 -4.36 -8.29 1.50
CA LYS A 117 -4.92 -7.00 1.09
C LYS A 117 -4.01 -6.39 0.01
N PRO A 118 -4.57 -5.93 -1.13
CA PRO A 118 -3.76 -5.36 -2.20
C PRO A 118 -3.12 -4.04 -1.77
N LEU A 119 -1.90 -3.80 -2.24
CA LEU A 119 -1.31 -2.47 -2.29
C LEU A 119 -2.06 -1.62 -3.32
N GLN A 120 -2.35 -0.36 -3.04
CA GLN A 120 -2.82 0.58 -4.05
C GLN A 120 -1.64 1.26 -4.75
N LEU A 121 -1.62 1.19 -6.08
CA LEU A 121 -0.77 2.03 -6.93
C LEU A 121 -1.70 3.03 -7.59
N LEU A 122 -1.69 4.27 -7.09
CA LEU A 122 -2.38 5.38 -7.73
C LEU A 122 -1.50 5.88 -8.89
N ILE A 123 -2.08 5.97 -10.08
CA ILE A 123 -1.37 6.38 -11.29
C ILE A 123 -2.03 7.66 -11.78
N ASP A 124 -1.36 8.80 -11.60
CA ASP A 124 -1.87 10.11 -11.99
C ASP A 124 -1.39 10.46 -13.40
N ILE A 125 -2.32 10.53 -14.35
CA ILE A 125 -2.00 10.83 -15.75
C ILE A 125 -1.84 12.34 -15.95
N LYS A 126 -0.63 12.77 -16.36
CA LYS A 126 -0.27 14.18 -16.62
C LYS A 126 -0.34 14.60 -18.08
N THR A 127 -0.55 13.65 -19.00
CA THR A 127 -0.80 13.87 -20.42
C THR A 127 -2.28 13.68 -20.77
N GLU A 128 -2.67 13.74 -22.06
CA GLU A 128 -4.07 13.51 -22.45
C GLU A 128 -4.55 12.12 -21.99
N GLY A 129 -5.66 12.08 -21.25
CA GLY A 129 -6.05 10.91 -20.48
C GLY A 129 -6.44 9.69 -21.31
N SER A 130 -7.10 9.87 -22.45
CA SER A 130 -7.62 8.76 -23.25
C SER A 130 -6.48 7.94 -23.87
N SER A 131 -5.56 8.61 -24.55
CA SER A 131 -4.41 7.99 -25.22
C SER A 131 -3.43 7.41 -24.20
N THR A 132 -3.14 8.15 -23.13
CA THR A 132 -2.25 7.68 -22.06
C THR A 132 -2.80 6.45 -21.36
N TYR A 133 -4.10 6.43 -21.03
CA TYR A 133 -4.72 5.25 -20.42
C TYR A 133 -4.69 4.03 -21.33
N LEU A 134 -4.95 4.20 -22.63
CA LEU A 134 -4.91 3.09 -23.58
C LEU A 134 -3.51 2.48 -23.67
N GLU A 135 -2.47 3.30 -23.63
CA GLU A 135 -1.09 2.80 -23.55
C GLU A 135 -0.81 2.13 -22.20
N LEU A 136 -1.21 2.75 -21.09
CA LEU A 136 -1.12 2.15 -19.76
C LEU A 136 -1.76 0.76 -19.70
N ASP A 137 -2.96 0.55 -20.23
CA ASP A 137 -3.58 -0.78 -20.24
C ASP A 137 -2.75 -1.82 -21.00
N ARG A 138 -2.09 -1.45 -22.11
CA ARG A 138 -1.15 -2.35 -22.83
C ARG A 138 0.04 -2.73 -21.96
N HIS A 139 0.56 -1.76 -21.20
CA HIS A 139 1.65 -2.00 -20.26
C HIS A 139 1.23 -2.95 -19.13
N LEU A 140 0.09 -2.68 -18.48
CA LEU A 140 -0.45 -3.51 -17.40
C LEU A 140 -0.77 -4.94 -17.86
N GLN A 141 -1.17 -5.12 -19.14
CA GLN A 141 -1.45 -6.43 -19.73
C GLN A 141 -0.28 -7.43 -19.66
N ARG A 142 0.95 -6.92 -19.65
CA ARG A 142 2.17 -7.74 -19.57
C ARG A 142 2.34 -8.43 -18.20
N TYR A 143 1.68 -7.93 -17.15
CA TYR A 143 1.80 -8.41 -15.76
C TYR A 143 0.57 -9.22 -15.31
N LYS A 144 0.36 -10.40 -15.90
CA LYS A 144 -0.87 -11.23 -15.77
C LYS A 144 -1.36 -11.52 -14.33
N HIS A 145 -0.47 -11.55 -13.35
CA HIS A 145 -0.81 -11.92 -11.96
C HIS A 145 -0.57 -10.80 -10.95
N LEU A 146 -0.24 -9.59 -11.42
CA LEU A 146 0.10 -8.48 -10.53
C LEU A 146 -1.14 -7.70 -10.08
N PHE A 147 -2.11 -7.51 -10.97
CA PHE A 147 -3.21 -6.57 -10.73
C PHE A 147 -4.50 -7.24 -10.28
N THR A 148 -5.23 -6.56 -9.40
CA THR A 148 -6.68 -6.70 -9.27
C THR A 148 -7.30 -6.38 -10.61
N THR A 149 -8.22 -7.23 -11.06
CA THR A 149 -8.85 -7.08 -12.37
C THR A 149 -10.36 -7.02 -12.26
N TYR A 150 -10.99 -6.28 -13.16
CA TYR A 150 -12.41 -6.39 -13.43
C TYR A 150 -12.60 -7.22 -14.69
N ALA A 151 -13.46 -8.22 -14.66
CA ALA A 151 -13.81 -9.00 -15.83
C ALA A 151 -15.28 -9.44 -15.74
N HIS A 152 -16.05 -9.18 -16.79
CA HIS A 152 -17.42 -9.69 -16.94
C HIS A 152 -18.32 -9.45 -15.71
N GLY A 153 -18.28 -8.23 -15.15
CA GLY A 153 -19.13 -7.85 -14.02
C GLY A 153 -18.57 -8.21 -12.63
N ARG A 154 -17.36 -8.78 -12.55
CA ARG A 154 -16.76 -9.21 -11.28
C ARG A 154 -15.37 -8.61 -11.09
N VAL A 155 -15.04 -8.33 -9.84
CA VAL A 155 -13.69 -7.93 -9.43
C VAL A 155 -12.95 -9.16 -8.90
N HIS A 156 -11.77 -9.41 -9.45
CA HIS A 156 -10.85 -10.48 -9.03
C HIS A 156 -9.65 -9.83 -8.36
N SER A 157 -9.52 -10.01 -7.04
CA SER A 157 -8.43 -9.43 -6.26
C SER A 157 -7.07 -9.97 -6.70
N GLY A 158 -6.14 -9.06 -6.96
CA GLY A 158 -4.72 -9.33 -7.14
C GLY A 158 -3.90 -8.72 -6.00
N PRO A 159 -2.56 -8.80 -6.05
CA PRO A 159 -1.68 -8.23 -5.04
C PRO A 159 -1.55 -6.70 -5.11
N VAL A 160 -1.84 -6.09 -6.27
CA VAL A 160 -1.82 -4.64 -6.48
C VAL A 160 -3.14 -4.18 -7.10
N THR A 161 -3.72 -3.10 -6.63
CA THR A 161 -4.87 -2.44 -7.28
C THR A 161 -4.38 -1.14 -7.91
N ALA A 162 -4.30 -1.10 -9.24
CA ALA A 162 -4.02 0.14 -9.97
C ALA A 162 -5.26 1.03 -10.00
N VAL A 163 -5.12 2.31 -9.63
CA VAL A 163 -6.21 3.29 -9.61
C VAL A 163 -5.79 4.53 -10.39
N ILE A 164 -6.54 4.89 -11.43
CA ILE A 164 -6.21 5.96 -12.38
C ILE A 164 -6.76 7.29 -11.88
N SER A 165 -5.86 8.25 -11.66
CA SER A 165 -6.12 9.66 -11.34
C SER A 165 -5.64 10.56 -12.51
N GLY A 166 -5.57 11.86 -12.29
CA GLY A 166 -5.14 12.85 -13.26
C GLY A 166 -6.23 13.19 -14.28
N ASP A 167 -5.84 13.28 -15.54
CA ASP A 167 -6.70 13.71 -16.64
C ASP A 167 -7.99 12.87 -16.75
N ARG A 168 -9.14 13.55 -16.82
CA ARG A 168 -10.46 12.89 -16.73
C ARG A 168 -10.87 12.17 -18.01
N ALA A 169 -10.23 12.44 -19.15
CA ALA A 169 -10.53 11.80 -20.42
C ALA A 169 -10.23 10.29 -20.39
N ALA A 170 -9.37 9.83 -19.48
CA ALA A 170 -9.12 8.41 -19.22
C ALA A 170 -10.40 7.61 -18.89
N ARG A 171 -11.43 8.26 -18.34
CA ARG A 171 -12.70 7.61 -17.97
C ARG A 171 -13.37 6.91 -19.15
N VAL A 172 -13.38 7.55 -20.32
CA VAL A 172 -14.13 7.08 -21.50
C VAL A 172 -13.64 5.71 -21.99
N PRO A 173 -12.34 5.53 -22.31
CA PRO A 173 -11.84 4.21 -22.71
C PRO A 173 -11.94 3.19 -21.58
N MET A 174 -11.81 3.60 -20.32
CA MET A 174 -11.99 2.70 -19.18
C MET A 174 -13.42 2.16 -19.10
N GLU A 175 -14.45 2.99 -19.18
CA GLU A 175 -15.84 2.55 -19.08
C GLU A 175 -16.22 1.55 -20.20
N ALA A 176 -15.63 1.71 -21.39
CA ALA A 176 -15.86 0.84 -22.55
C ALA A 176 -15.26 -0.57 -22.40
N GLN A 177 -14.30 -0.78 -21.50
CA GLN A 177 -13.61 -2.06 -21.35
C GLN A 177 -14.43 -3.09 -20.55
N ARG A 178 -14.63 -4.27 -21.15
CA ARG A 178 -15.23 -5.45 -20.49
C ARG A 178 -14.29 -6.17 -19.53
N THR A 179 -12.98 -6.00 -19.74
CA THR A 179 -11.92 -6.51 -18.87
C THR A 179 -10.91 -5.40 -18.64
N ARG A 180 -10.57 -5.12 -17.38
CA ARG A 180 -9.68 -4.02 -16.96
C ARG A 180 -8.70 -4.50 -15.90
N ARG A 181 -7.50 -3.90 -15.89
CA ARG A 181 -6.47 -4.09 -14.84
C ARG A 181 -6.30 -2.87 -13.93
N ALA A 182 -7.08 -1.83 -14.19
CA ALA A 182 -7.09 -0.61 -13.41
C ALA A 182 -8.54 -0.20 -13.12
N PHE A 183 -8.66 0.60 -12.07
CA PHE A 183 -9.89 1.18 -11.57
C PHE A 183 -9.76 2.70 -11.58
N TYR A 184 -10.86 3.41 -11.36
CA TYR A 184 -10.89 4.85 -11.53
C TYR A 184 -10.92 5.58 -10.19
N ASP A 185 -10.16 6.67 -10.07
CA ASP A 185 -10.25 7.61 -8.97
C ASP A 185 -11.33 8.65 -9.27
N GLY A 186 -12.44 8.59 -8.53
CA GLY A 186 -13.54 9.54 -8.64
C GLY A 186 -13.26 10.85 -7.91
N ARG A 187 -14.15 11.82 -8.09
CA ARG A 187 -14.19 13.07 -7.30
C ARG A 187 -15.41 13.08 -6.38
N LEU A 188 -15.52 14.04 -5.45
CA LEU A 188 -16.72 14.12 -4.62
C LEU A 188 -18.01 14.32 -5.45
N ALA A 189 -17.92 14.88 -6.65
CA ALA A 189 -19.04 14.95 -7.60
C ALA A 189 -19.53 13.57 -8.09
N ASP A 190 -18.70 12.53 -8.02
CA ASP A 190 -19.08 11.14 -8.36
C ASP A 190 -19.78 10.42 -7.18
N LEU A 191 -19.79 11.02 -5.99
CA LEU A 191 -20.40 10.46 -4.80
C LEU A 191 -21.91 10.29 -5.00
N GLY A 192 -22.41 9.07 -4.82
CA GLY A 192 -23.82 8.76 -5.06
C GLY A 192 -24.23 8.63 -6.54
N SER A 193 -23.30 8.75 -7.49
CA SER A 193 -23.57 8.54 -8.92
C SER A 193 -23.92 7.07 -9.24
N ALA A 194 -24.27 6.78 -10.49
CA ALA A 194 -24.54 5.41 -10.94
C ALA A 194 -23.27 4.53 -11.03
N ALA A 195 -22.07 5.13 -10.97
CA ALA A 195 -20.82 4.40 -11.07
C ALA A 195 -20.59 3.52 -9.81
N PRO A 196 -20.39 2.20 -9.96
CA PRO A 196 -20.19 1.30 -8.82
C PRO A 196 -18.75 1.33 -8.31
N ALA A 197 -18.52 0.85 -7.09
CA ALA A 197 -17.18 0.65 -6.53
C ALA A 197 -16.29 -0.30 -7.36
N SER A 198 -16.89 -1.20 -8.15
CA SER A 198 -16.16 -2.05 -9.12
C SER A 198 -15.58 -1.27 -10.30
N PHE A 199 -15.92 0.01 -10.43
CA PHE A 199 -15.30 0.96 -11.37
C PHE A 199 -14.58 2.08 -10.62
N ILE A 200 -15.25 2.72 -9.66
CA ILE A 200 -14.73 3.83 -8.83
C ILE A 200 -14.55 3.37 -7.38
N PRO A 201 -13.52 2.58 -7.04
CA PRO A 201 -13.29 2.10 -5.68
C PRO A 201 -12.71 3.17 -4.75
N LEU A 202 -12.29 4.32 -5.29
CA LEU A 202 -11.69 5.43 -4.57
C LEU A 202 -12.37 6.72 -5.01
N ILE A 203 -12.71 7.56 -4.03
CA ILE A 203 -13.14 8.94 -4.22
C ILE A 203 -12.07 9.82 -3.59
N SER A 204 -11.38 10.61 -4.42
CA SER A 204 -10.36 11.56 -3.95
C SER A 204 -10.72 12.98 -4.33
N ASP A 205 -10.40 13.96 -3.51
CA ASP A 205 -10.57 15.37 -3.88
C ASP A 205 -9.59 16.29 -3.14
N ASN A 206 -9.46 17.51 -3.64
CA ASN A 206 -8.67 18.55 -2.97
C ASN A 206 -9.39 18.96 -1.69
N TRP A 207 -8.72 18.85 -0.55
CA TRP A 207 -9.24 19.30 0.75
C TRP A 207 -9.77 20.74 0.69
N ASN A 208 -9.08 21.61 -0.03
CA ASN A 208 -9.28 23.05 -0.06
C ASN A 208 -10.52 23.47 -0.85
N ASN A 209 -11.03 22.57 -1.69
CA ASN A 209 -12.30 22.79 -2.37
C ASN A 209 -13.50 22.61 -1.44
N HIS A 210 -13.30 21.97 -0.28
CA HIS A 210 -14.38 21.48 0.57
C HIS A 210 -14.33 21.95 2.02
N PHE A 211 -13.13 22.28 2.50
CA PHE A 211 -12.86 22.58 3.89
C PHE A 211 -11.96 23.81 3.99
N THR A 212 -12.26 24.68 4.96
CA THR A 212 -11.41 25.83 5.28
C THR A 212 -10.47 25.53 6.44
N TRP A 213 -10.80 24.54 7.26
CA TRP A 213 -9.99 24.17 8.41
C TRP A 213 -8.65 23.56 7.99
N ARG A 214 -7.57 24.01 8.65
CA ARG A 214 -6.18 23.66 8.35
C ARG A 214 -5.44 23.03 9.51
N GLY A 215 -6.15 22.49 10.50
CA GLY A 215 -5.53 21.99 11.73
C GLY A 215 -5.34 23.04 12.82
N VAL A 216 -5.72 24.31 12.59
CA VAL A 216 -5.61 25.39 13.57
C VAL A 216 -6.93 25.59 14.31
N GLY A 217 -6.88 25.57 15.63
CA GLY A 217 -8.07 25.76 16.48
C GLY A 217 -9.08 24.62 16.36
N ALA A 218 -10.27 24.84 16.89
CA ALA A 218 -11.34 23.85 16.83
C ALA A 218 -11.80 23.62 15.38
N PHE A 219 -11.89 22.36 14.96
CA PHE A 219 -12.46 21.98 13.66
C PHE A 219 -13.94 22.38 13.62
N PRO A 220 -14.39 23.29 12.73
CA PRO A 220 -15.77 23.76 12.74
C PRO A 220 -16.79 22.62 12.60
N ASP A 221 -17.82 22.62 13.45
CA ASP A 221 -18.81 21.53 13.53
C ASP A 221 -19.50 21.24 12.18
N ALA A 222 -19.80 22.28 11.41
CA ALA A 222 -20.39 22.13 10.09
C ALA A 222 -19.46 21.40 9.10
N GLU A 223 -18.16 21.69 9.15
CA GLU A 223 -17.16 21.01 8.31
C GLU A 223 -16.93 19.57 8.78
N ARG A 224 -16.85 19.35 10.09
CA ARG A 224 -16.78 18.00 10.68
C ARG A 224 -17.99 17.12 10.27
N GLN A 225 -19.19 17.69 10.32
CA GLN A 225 -20.41 17.01 9.88
C GLN A 225 -20.38 16.72 8.36
N LYS A 226 -19.86 17.66 7.56
CA LYS A 226 -19.66 17.46 6.11
C LYS A 226 -18.69 16.29 5.85
N LEU A 227 -17.54 16.25 6.53
CA LEU A 227 -16.58 15.16 6.43
C LEU A 227 -17.25 13.82 6.76
N THR A 228 -17.92 13.73 7.91
CA THR A 228 -18.64 12.52 8.32
C THR A 228 -19.66 12.06 7.27
N THR A 229 -20.41 12.99 6.68
CA THR A 229 -21.40 12.69 5.64
C THR A 229 -20.75 12.13 4.38
N ILE A 230 -19.61 12.70 3.96
CA ILE A 230 -18.84 12.21 2.81
C ILE A 230 -18.37 10.77 3.06
N ILE A 231 -17.77 10.50 4.21
CA ILE A 231 -17.25 9.17 4.54
C ILE A 231 -18.38 8.14 4.56
N GLN A 232 -19.48 8.41 5.27
CA GLN A 232 -20.62 7.51 5.34
C GLN A 232 -21.22 7.21 3.97
N ALA A 233 -21.37 8.23 3.11
CA ALA A 233 -21.90 8.04 1.76
C ALA A 233 -20.98 7.18 0.90
N ALA A 234 -19.65 7.37 0.97
CA ALA A 234 -18.69 6.58 0.22
C ALA A 234 -18.65 5.11 0.72
N HIS A 235 -18.54 4.93 2.03
CA HIS A 235 -18.45 3.62 2.68
C HIS A 235 -19.72 2.79 2.48
N SER A 236 -20.91 3.41 2.52
CA SER A 236 -22.18 2.72 2.22
C SER A 236 -22.24 2.09 0.81
N ARG A 237 -21.35 2.54 -0.08
CA ARG A 237 -21.23 2.07 -1.47
C ARG A 237 -19.96 1.24 -1.71
N GLY A 238 -19.21 0.92 -0.65
CA GLY A 238 -17.95 0.18 -0.73
C GLY A 238 -16.82 0.97 -1.39
N GLN A 239 -16.91 2.31 -1.40
CA GLN A 239 -15.89 3.20 -1.94
C GLN A 239 -15.03 3.71 -0.79
N ARG A 240 -13.74 3.91 -1.06
CA ARG A 240 -12.76 4.47 -0.12
C ARG A 240 -12.59 5.96 -0.35
N VAL A 241 -12.11 6.71 0.64
CA VAL A 241 -11.91 8.17 0.55
C VAL A 241 -10.45 8.55 0.77
N ARG A 242 -9.98 9.53 -0.01
CA ARG A 242 -8.68 10.21 0.15
C ARG A 242 -8.86 11.71 -0.02
N PHE A 243 -8.09 12.51 0.71
CA PHE A 243 -7.96 13.94 0.43
C PHE A 243 -6.50 14.29 0.14
N TRP A 244 -6.28 15.17 -0.82
CA TRP A 244 -4.96 15.75 -1.14
C TRP A 244 -4.97 17.26 -0.93
N ALA A 245 -3.80 17.90 -0.99
CA ALA A 245 -3.59 19.31 -0.59
C ALA A 245 -4.01 19.62 0.86
N THR A 246 -3.86 18.62 1.73
CA THR A 246 -3.95 18.72 3.18
C THR A 246 -2.68 19.35 3.76
N PRO A 247 -2.74 20.02 4.94
CA PRO A 247 -1.54 20.30 5.73
C PRO A 247 -0.68 19.04 5.91
N ASP A 248 0.56 19.07 5.42
CA ASP A 248 1.47 17.91 5.44
C ASP A 248 2.88 18.24 5.98
N LEU A 249 3.19 19.52 6.18
CA LEU A 249 4.43 19.90 6.86
C LEU A 249 4.40 19.46 8.33
N PRO A 250 5.52 18.93 8.88
CA PRO A 250 5.60 18.56 10.28
C PRO A 250 5.20 19.69 11.22
N GLY A 251 4.18 19.45 12.04
CA GLY A 251 3.64 20.44 12.96
C GLY A 251 2.29 20.05 13.55
N PRO A 252 1.82 20.81 14.56
CA PRO A 252 0.58 20.51 15.26
C PRO A 252 -0.65 20.58 14.34
N GLU A 253 -0.62 21.41 13.30
CA GLU A 253 -1.70 21.50 12.32
C GLU A 253 -1.89 20.20 11.53
N ARG A 254 -0.78 19.61 11.07
CA ARG A 254 -0.79 18.32 10.39
C ARG A 254 -1.27 17.21 11.32
N ASP A 255 -0.73 17.14 12.52
CA ASP A 255 -1.09 16.11 13.49
C ASP A 255 -2.58 16.20 13.89
N ALA A 256 -3.09 17.43 14.07
CA ALA A 256 -4.50 17.68 14.31
C ALA A 256 -5.37 17.21 13.13
N LEU A 257 -4.97 17.54 11.89
CA LEU A 257 -5.69 17.10 10.71
C LEU A 257 -5.69 15.58 10.58
N TRP A 258 -4.53 14.92 10.64
CA TRP A 258 -4.43 13.46 10.57
C TRP A 258 -5.25 12.78 11.66
N THR A 259 -5.28 13.34 12.88
CA THR A 259 -6.13 12.84 13.97
C THR A 259 -7.61 12.87 13.59
N GLU A 260 -8.07 13.97 13.00
CA GLU A 260 -9.45 14.10 12.56
C GLU A 260 -9.80 13.20 11.37
N LEU A 261 -8.88 13.03 10.42
CA LEU A 261 -9.07 12.10 9.30
C LEU A 261 -9.13 10.65 9.75
N VAL A 262 -8.28 10.23 10.70
CA VAL A 262 -8.35 8.88 11.30
C VAL A 262 -9.64 8.71 12.09
N ALA A 263 -10.04 9.69 12.91
CA ALA A 263 -11.28 9.64 13.69
C ALA A 263 -12.53 9.57 12.79
N ALA A 264 -12.49 10.21 11.63
CA ALA A 264 -13.55 10.16 10.63
C ALA A 264 -13.51 8.89 9.75
N ASP A 265 -12.54 7.99 9.94
CA ASP A 265 -12.33 6.76 9.16
C ASP A 265 -11.98 7.00 7.68
N VAL A 266 -11.20 8.04 7.38
CA VAL A 266 -10.63 8.27 6.04
C VAL A 266 -9.67 7.13 5.69
N ASP A 267 -9.82 6.57 4.49
CA ASP A 267 -9.12 5.36 4.09
C ASP A 267 -7.65 5.57 3.74
N HIS A 268 -7.27 6.76 3.26
CA HIS A 268 -5.89 7.09 2.86
C HIS A 268 -5.50 8.50 3.32
N LEU A 269 -4.44 8.58 4.13
CA LEU A 269 -3.77 9.81 4.54
C LEU A 269 -2.57 10.06 3.61
N ASN A 270 -2.61 11.20 2.94
CA ASN A 270 -1.61 11.66 1.99
C ASN A 270 -0.40 12.26 2.73
N THR A 271 0.82 11.87 2.38
CA THR A 271 2.04 12.52 2.89
C THR A 271 3.23 12.38 1.96
N ASP A 272 4.11 13.37 2.00
CA ASP A 272 5.49 13.30 1.49
C ASP A 272 6.49 12.91 2.63
N ASP A 273 6.07 12.98 3.91
CA ASP A 273 6.87 12.62 5.09
C ASP A 273 6.58 11.17 5.55
N LEU A 274 7.19 10.20 4.85
CA LEU A 274 6.94 8.77 5.09
C LEU A 274 7.17 8.36 6.55
N ALA A 275 8.28 8.80 7.14
CA ALA A 275 8.64 8.47 8.52
C ALA A 275 7.69 9.13 9.54
N GLY A 276 7.29 10.38 9.28
CA GLY A 276 6.34 11.10 10.12
C GLY A 276 4.97 10.43 10.17
N LEU A 277 4.42 10.03 9.01
CA LEU A 277 3.14 9.33 8.98
C LEU A 277 3.22 7.91 9.54
N GLU A 278 4.33 7.19 9.34
CA GLU A 278 4.54 5.90 10.02
C GLU A 278 4.45 6.06 11.54
N ALA A 279 5.23 6.98 12.12
CA ALA A 279 5.24 7.22 13.56
C ALA A 279 3.86 7.66 14.07
N PHE A 280 3.16 8.52 13.32
CA PHE A 280 1.81 8.96 13.66
C PHE A 280 0.81 7.79 13.69
N LEU A 281 0.77 6.96 12.65
CA LEU A 281 -0.19 5.86 12.55
C LEU A 281 0.12 4.76 13.58
N GLU A 282 1.38 4.49 13.90
CA GLU A 282 1.72 3.55 14.98
C GLU A 282 1.19 4.00 16.34
N ALA A 283 1.19 5.31 16.59
CA ALA A 283 0.67 5.87 17.84
C ALA A 283 -0.87 5.92 17.86
N ASN A 284 -1.51 6.23 16.72
CA ASN A 284 -2.91 6.67 16.67
C ASN A 284 -3.87 5.76 15.89
N ASP A 285 -3.40 4.94 14.95
CA ASP A 285 -4.22 4.04 14.13
C ASP A 285 -4.10 2.60 14.65
N ARG A 286 -4.69 2.37 15.82
CA ARG A 286 -4.72 1.03 16.42
C ARG A 286 -5.85 0.21 15.78
N ALA A 287 -5.49 -0.52 14.72
CA ALA A 287 -6.32 -1.57 14.12
C ALA A 287 -6.44 -2.82 15.01
#